data_AF-A0A550H7K6-F1
#
_entry.id   AF-A0A550H7K6-F1
#
_cell.length_a   1.000
_cell.length_b   1.000
_cell.length_c   1.000
_cell.angle_alpha   90.00
_cell.angle_beta   90.00
_cell.angle_gamma   90.00
#
_symmetry.space_group_name_H-M   'P 1'
#
loop_
_entity.id
_entity.type
_entity.pdbx_description
1 polymer ?
#
loop_
_entity_poly.entity_id
_entity_poly.type
_entity_poly.pdbx_seq_one_letter_code
_entity_poly.pdbx_strand_id
1 'polypeptide(L)'
;MLQFRLYDTSKVVYAITDQITLDPPVMTRTVQEMISHYIDSLPGIAMFLFMVIGVVSAVVFLARMFFARTNISNAERLVPMMSATVGVALFFILASSLQVALAFRVDVNGVQMALATFATLLFTLPTFLMDYTPKERASADMMREKTKELQTKLQLSEDELAEVKSSLPISYGAFEVKMQMIRDSLNDIIRKTSMRLEDAKEIDKIFSDLDSLSIDIDNLMLELDGAVGEYQIFVNCEYSKWLGMFKDIGLEPPMTAKAAPDQAAPLNVRIGQVNEVLDAGRTLANEIIQVAEQAYDVIRSFYDPSLPEENQSITFAKKKLDEKATPWIALDALYSAITNWSKQYKIQISKSVDYLHRSLAIIADLRNYNGRLLHALGDDFPKMMENVQKAENIKLDIEKRALNAFNVIAIKDVFESSLSIGRDVLSILYEKLKSKEKAVDLLSPSEDFLWEKNDALIKRMDSAMKVTSKLSNARLSEVLESLPKFLSYVDECVETIALYSEMEEILLNYPVAEITVENLFREKKSVSAKDLPFESKYAEEYLKLFYSQKFHEFSLDRANMLLTKKK
;
A
#
# COMPACT_ATOMS: atom_id res chain seq x y z
N MET A 1 -20.05 -3.65 52.12
CA MET A 1 -20.84 -4.09 50.95
C MET A 1 -21.97 -4.98 51.44
N LEU A 2 -23.21 -4.45 51.48
CA LEU A 2 -24.40 -5.27 51.67
C LEU A 2 -25.22 -5.17 50.37
N GLN A 3 -25.14 -6.23 49.57
CA GLN A 3 -26.02 -6.43 48.41
C GLN A 3 -27.47 -6.49 48.92
N PHE A 4 -28.27 -5.53 48.48
CA PHE A 4 -29.73 -5.61 48.49
C PHE A 4 -30.13 -6.90 47.76
N ARG A 5 -30.56 -7.94 48.49
CA ARG A 5 -31.02 -9.19 47.89
C ARG A 5 -32.50 -9.04 47.57
N LEU A 6 -32.84 -9.14 46.28
CA LEU A 6 -34.22 -9.24 45.76
C LEU A 6 -35.12 -10.27 46.49
N TYR A 7 -34.51 -11.18 47.25
CA TYR A 7 -35.18 -12.16 48.11
C TYR A 7 -36.01 -11.56 49.26
N ASP A 8 -35.61 -10.40 49.79
CA ASP A 8 -36.36 -9.77 50.89
C ASP A 8 -37.58 -8.98 50.36
N THR A 9 -37.50 -8.46 49.14
CA THR A 9 -38.63 -7.85 48.44
C THR A 9 -39.66 -8.90 48.02
N SER A 10 -39.21 -10.09 47.60
CA SER A 10 -40.12 -11.19 47.26
C SER A 10 -40.88 -11.72 48.47
N LYS A 11 -40.29 -11.75 49.68
CA LYS A 11 -41.03 -12.12 50.91
C LYS A 11 -42.19 -11.18 51.23
N VAL A 12 -42.04 -9.88 50.98
CA VAL A 12 -43.12 -8.90 51.18
C VAL A 12 -44.20 -9.09 50.12
N VAL A 13 -43.83 -9.34 48.87
CA VAL A 13 -44.78 -9.64 47.78
C VAL A 13 -45.50 -10.96 48.03
N TYR A 14 -44.82 -12.01 48.49
CA TYR A 14 -45.43 -13.29 48.86
C TYR A 14 -46.33 -13.17 50.09
N ALA A 15 -45.98 -12.34 51.09
CA ALA A 15 -46.86 -12.10 52.23
C ALA A 15 -48.17 -11.38 51.84
N ILE A 16 -48.11 -10.49 50.85
CA ILE A 16 -49.30 -9.83 50.28
C ILE A 16 -50.09 -10.79 49.39
N THR A 17 -49.40 -11.66 48.64
CA THR A 17 -50.03 -12.64 47.75
C THR A 17 -50.71 -13.76 48.55
N ASP A 18 -50.09 -14.26 49.63
CA ASP A 18 -50.64 -15.27 50.54
C ASP A 18 -51.88 -14.79 51.30
N GLN A 19 -52.03 -13.47 51.52
CA GLN A 19 -53.28 -12.90 52.05
C GLN A 19 -54.44 -12.90 51.05
N ILE A 20 -54.14 -13.02 49.75
CA ILE A 20 -55.12 -13.04 48.66
C ILE A 20 -55.45 -14.48 48.24
N THR A 21 -54.54 -15.44 48.46
CA THR A 21 -54.66 -16.82 47.92
C THR A 21 -54.95 -17.91 48.95
N LEU A 22 -55.03 -17.63 50.25
CA LEU A 22 -55.44 -18.61 51.27
C LEU A 22 -56.97 -18.65 51.44
N ASP A 23 -57.52 -19.87 51.47
CA ASP A 23 -58.94 -20.15 51.74
C ASP A 23 -59.45 -19.34 52.95
N PRO A 24 -60.63 -18.70 52.85
CA PRO A 24 -61.13 -17.85 53.93
C PRO A 24 -61.29 -18.68 55.21
N PRO A 25 -60.86 -18.15 56.37
CA PRO A 25 -61.14 -18.80 57.64
C PRO A 25 -62.66 -19.01 57.79
N VAL A 26 -63.06 -20.15 58.35
CA VAL A 26 -64.46 -20.48 58.62
C VAL A 26 -65.10 -19.32 59.37
N MET A 27 -65.94 -18.55 58.66
CA MET A 27 -66.62 -17.38 59.20
C MET A 27 -67.59 -17.84 60.29
N THR A 28 -67.30 -17.53 61.56
CA THR A 28 -68.21 -17.76 62.68
C THR A 28 -69.41 -16.79 62.70
N ARG A 29 -69.59 -15.96 61.65
CA ARG A 29 -70.64 -14.94 61.52
C ARG A 29 -71.25 -14.96 60.12
N THR A 30 -72.53 -14.65 60.02
CA THR A 30 -73.24 -14.65 58.74
C THR A 30 -72.85 -13.45 57.88
N VAL A 31 -72.88 -13.59 56.54
CA VAL A 31 -72.56 -12.49 55.58
C VAL A 31 -73.41 -11.25 55.84
N GLN A 32 -74.66 -11.45 56.27
CA GLN A 32 -75.59 -10.37 56.61
C GLN A 32 -75.18 -9.58 57.88
N GLU A 33 -74.63 -10.25 58.90
CA GLU A 33 -74.10 -9.57 60.10
C GLU A 33 -72.83 -8.76 59.79
N MET A 34 -71.99 -9.23 58.88
CA MET A 34 -70.81 -8.47 58.45
C MET A 34 -71.19 -7.23 57.64
N ILE A 35 -72.19 -7.32 56.77
CA ILE A 35 -72.68 -6.17 55.99
C ILE A 35 -73.35 -5.13 56.91
N SER A 36 -74.12 -5.56 57.91
CA SER A 36 -74.69 -4.66 58.93
C SER A 36 -73.59 -3.94 59.72
N HIS A 37 -72.59 -4.66 60.25
CA HIS A 37 -71.48 -4.04 60.96
C HIS A 37 -70.64 -3.08 60.10
N TYR A 38 -70.50 -3.37 58.80
CA TYR A 38 -69.80 -2.49 57.86
C TYR A 38 -70.59 -1.20 57.58
N ILE A 39 -71.91 -1.31 57.39
CA ILE A 39 -72.77 -0.14 57.18
C ILE A 39 -72.82 0.74 58.44
N ASP A 40 -72.87 0.13 59.63
CA ASP A 40 -72.94 0.84 60.90
C ASP A 40 -71.62 1.56 61.25
N SER A 41 -70.48 1.12 60.70
CA SER A 41 -69.16 1.75 60.90
C SER A 41 -68.80 2.83 59.87
N LEU A 42 -69.55 2.96 58.77
CA LEU A 42 -69.31 3.96 57.71
C LEU A 42 -69.28 5.42 58.22
N PRO A 43 -70.22 5.88 59.07
CA PRO A 43 -70.17 7.26 59.59
C PRO A 43 -68.92 7.52 60.44
N GLY A 44 -68.48 6.53 61.22
CA GLY A 44 -67.27 6.58 62.02
C GLY A 44 -66.01 6.63 61.16
N ILE A 45 -65.94 5.83 60.10
CA ILE A 45 -64.84 5.82 59.13
C ILE A 45 -64.77 7.17 58.39
N ALA A 46 -65.92 7.73 57.98
CA ALA A 46 -65.96 9.02 57.30
C ALA A 46 -65.48 10.18 58.21
N MET A 47 -65.94 10.21 59.47
CA MET A 47 -65.48 11.19 60.47
C MET A 47 -63.99 11.03 60.79
N PHE A 48 -63.50 9.78 60.85
CA PHE A 48 -62.10 9.47 61.05
C PHE A 48 -61.23 10.03 59.91
N LEU A 49 -61.62 9.78 58.65
CA LEU A 49 -60.91 10.30 57.48
C LEU A 49 -60.90 11.83 57.46
N PHE A 50 -62.01 12.48 57.81
CA PHE A 50 -62.08 13.93 57.87
C PHE A 50 -61.15 14.50 58.96
N MET A 51 -61.07 13.87 60.12
CA MET A 51 -60.13 14.23 61.19
C MET A 51 -58.67 14.06 60.76
N VAL A 52 -58.33 12.93 60.14
CA VAL A 52 -56.96 12.67 59.66
C VAL A 52 -56.56 13.71 58.61
N ILE A 53 -57.42 13.98 57.61
CA ILE A 53 -57.16 14.99 56.59
C ILE A 53 -56.97 16.37 57.21
N GLY A 54 -57.80 16.74 58.20
CA GLY A 54 -57.67 18.00 58.92
C GLY A 54 -56.36 18.13 59.68
N VAL A 55 -55.96 17.09 60.43
CA VAL A 55 -54.71 17.07 61.20
C VAL A 55 -53.49 17.08 60.28
N VAL A 56 -53.46 16.26 59.23
CA VAL A 56 -52.36 16.24 58.26
C VAL A 56 -52.23 17.59 57.56
N SER A 57 -53.36 18.20 57.15
CA SER A 57 -53.36 19.52 56.53
C SER A 57 -52.84 20.60 57.48
N ALA A 58 -53.23 20.55 58.76
CA ALA A 58 -52.72 21.47 59.78
C ALA A 58 -51.22 21.27 60.03
N VAL A 59 -50.72 20.03 60.08
CA VAL A 59 -49.29 19.72 60.23
C VAL A 59 -48.49 20.22 59.02
N VAL A 60 -48.98 19.99 57.79
CA VAL A 60 -48.34 20.50 56.56
C VAL A 60 -48.30 22.02 56.55
N PHE A 61 -49.41 22.68 56.93
CA PHE A 61 -49.49 24.13 57.02
C PHE A 61 -48.54 24.70 58.07
N LEU A 62 -48.51 24.12 59.28
CA LEU A 62 -47.60 24.54 60.35
C LEU A 62 -46.13 24.27 59.99
N ALA A 63 -45.82 23.13 59.39
CA ALA A 63 -44.47 22.83 58.92
C ALA A 63 -44.01 23.86 57.88
N ARG A 64 -44.82 24.14 56.84
CA ARG A 64 -44.51 25.18 55.86
C ARG A 64 -44.32 26.56 56.51
N MET A 65 -45.18 26.93 57.46
CA MET A 65 -45.07 28.20 58.17
C MET A 65 -43.79 28.30 59.02
N PHE A 66 -43.39 27.19 59.67
CA PHE A 66 -42.19 27.14 60.52
C PHE A 66 -40.89 27.19 59.69
N PHE A 67 -40.86 26.49 58.55
CA PHE A 67 -39.70 26.48 57.65
C PHE A 67 -39.57 27.76 56.83
N ALA A 68 -40.67 28.42 56.44
CA ALA A 68 -40.62 29.73 55.80
C ALA A 68 -40.01 30.83 56.69
N ARG A 69 -40.03 30.64 58.02
CA ARG A 69 -39.53 31.62 59.00
C ARG A 69 -38.09 31.37 59.47
N THR A 70 -37.62 30.13 59.33
CA THR A 70 -36.27 29.71 59.73
C THR A 70 -35.45 29.57 58.46
N ASN A 71 -34.54 30.51 58.22
CA ASN A 71 -33.77 30.68 56.97
C ASN A 71 -32.74 29.55 56.73
N ILE A 72 -33.18 28.30 56.78
CA ILE A 72 -32.37 27.07 56.69
C ILE A 72 -32.56 26.54 55.27
N SER A 73 -31.52 26.69 54.44
CA SER A 73 -31.55 26.46 52.98
C SER A 73 -31.93 25.05 52.53
N ASN A 74 -32.02 24.08 53.45
CA ASN A 74 -32.34 22.68 53.14
C ASN A 74 -33.59 22.17 53.87
N ALA A 75 -34.30 23.01 54.64
CA ALA A 75 -35.39 22.56 55.49
C ALA A 75 -36.67 22.22 54.71
N GLU A 76 -36.90 22.88 53.58
CA GLU A 76 -38.01 22.56 52.66
C GLU A 76 -37.90 21.14 52.08
N ARG A 77 -36.67 20.62 51.90
CA ARG A 77 -36.41 19.24 51.44
C ARG A 77 -36.94 18.17 52.41
N LEU A 78 -37.00 18.49 53.71
CA LEU A 78 -37.49 17.58 54.74
C LEU A 78 -39.02 17.61 54.88
N VAL A 79 -39.71 18.62 54.35
CA VAL A 79 -41.15 18.80 54.55
C VAL A 79 -41.97 17.61 54.01
N PRO A 80 -41.80 17.14 52.76
CA PRO A 80 -42.59 16.02 52.25
C PRO A 80 -42.34 14.73 53.01
N MET A 81 -41.06 14.42 53.28
CA MET A 81 -40.64 13.23 54.04
C MET A 81 -41.17 13.23 55.47
N MET A 82 -41.01 14.34 56.20
CA MET A 82 -41.51 14.48 57.57
C MET A 82 -43.04 14.50 57.60
N SER A 83 -43.69 15.20 56.67
CA SER A 83 -45.16 15.27 56.64
C SER A 83 -45.79 13.91 56.33
N ALA A 84 -45.22 13.12 55.42
CA ALA A 84 -45.67 11.77 55.13
C ALA A 84 -45.43 10.82 56.32
N THR A 85 -44.24 10.86 56.92
CA THR A 85 -43.89 9.98 58.06
C THR A 85 -44.74 10.31 59.29
N VAL A 86 -44.87 11.59 59.64
CA VAL A 86 -45.72 12.07 60.73
C VAL A 86 -47.19 11.80 60.42
N GLY A 87 -47.62 11.97 59.18
CA GLY A 87 -49.00 11.67 58.76
C GLY A 87 -49.37 10.20 58.94
N VAL A 88 -48.48 9.27 58.55
CA VAL A 88 -48.69 7.83 58.74
C VAL A 88 -48.66 7.45 60.22
N ALA A 89 -47.73 8.00 60.99
CA ALA A 89 -47.67 7.77 62.44
C ALA A 89 -48.95 8.27 63.15
N LEU A 90 -49.40 9.48 62.83
CA LEU A 90 -50.63 10.06 63.38
C LEU A 90 -51.87 9.29 62.93
N PHE A 91 -51.92 8.86 61.67
CA PHE A 91 -53.01 8.01 61.18
C PHE A 91 -53.15 6.76 62.02
N PHE A 92 -52.05 6.03 62.28
CA PHE A 92 -52.11 4.80 63.07
C PHE A 92 -52.41 5.04 64.56
N ILE A 93 -51.87 6.11 65.15
CA ILE A 93 -52.18 6.50 66.54
C ILE A 93 -53.67 6.85 66.68
N LEU A 94 -54.21 7.65 65.76
CA LEU A 94 -55.62 8.00 65.74
C LEU A 94 -56.48 6.76 65.43
N ALA A 95 -56.04 5.92 64.50
CA ALA A 95 -56.75 4.69 64.12
C ALA A 95 -56.79 3.68 65.26
N SER A 96 -55.85 3.70 66.20
CA SER A 96 -55.83 2.84 67.39
C SER A 96 -56.63 3.44 68.55
N SER A 97 -56.51 4.75 68.79
CA SER A 97 -57.16 5.43 69.92
C SER A 97 -58.65 5.69 69.71
N LEU A 98 -59.10 5.88 68.47
CA LEU A 98 -60.48 6.23 68.14
C LEU A 98 -61.38 5.05 67.78
N GLN A 99 -60.87 3.81 67.78
CA GLN A 99 -61.63 2.61 67.41
C GLN A 99 -62.92 2.45 68.22
N VAL A 100 -62.79 2.65 69.54
CA VAL A 100 -63.93 2.51 70.48
C VAL A 100 -64.92 3.66 70.29
N ALA A 101 -64.42 4.89 70.13
CA ALA A 101 -65.26 6.09 70.04
C ALA A 101 -65.99 6.22 68.70
N LEU A 102 -65.40 5.72 67.60
CA LEU A 102 -65.94 5.81 66.24
C LEU A 102 -66.51 4.46 65.76
N ALA A 103 -66.65 3.48 66.65
CA ALA A 103 -67.28 2.19 66.41
C ALA A 103 -66.75 1.44 65.17
N PHE A 104 -65.45 1.50 64.92
CA PHE A 104 -64.77 0.71 63.89
C PHE A 104 -63.64 -0.12 64.53
N ARG A 105 -63.32 -1.28 63.95
CA ARG A 105 -62.26 -2.16 64.46
C ARG A 105 -61.15 -2.32 63.43
N VAL A 106 -59.93 -1.99 63.82
CA VAL A 106 -58.73 -2.11 62.98
C VAL A 106 -57.71 -2.96 63.75
N ASP A 107 -57.50 -4.19 63.31
CA ASP A 107 -56.51 -5.11 63.89
C ASP A 107 -55.11 -4.74 63.39
N VAL A 108 -54.50 -3.73 64.01
CA VAL A 108 -53.12 -3.32 63.71
C VAL A 108 -52.29 -3.44 64.98
N ASN A 109 -51.28 -4.31 64.96
CA ASN A 109 -50.35 -4.48 66.07
C ASN A 109 -49.29 -3.35 66.06
N GLY A 110 -48.77 -2.97 67.23
CA GLY A 110 -47.73 -1.93 67.37
C GLY A 110 -46.49 -2.17 66.50
N VAL A 111 -46.13 -3.43 66.28
CA VAL A 111 -45.05 -3.82 65.36
C VAL A 111 -45.36 -3.44 63.90
N GLN A 112 -46.61 -3.61 63.46
CA GLN A 112 -47.04 -3.24 62.11
C GLN A 112 -47.10 -1.72 61.93
N MET A 113 -47.51 -0.96 62.95
CA MET A 113 -47.48 0.51 62.92
C MET A 113 -46.05 1.05 62.77
N ALA A 114 -45.11 0.47 63.53
CA ALA A 114 -43.70 0.84 63.48
C ALA A 114 -43.07 0.50 62.11
N LEU A 115 -43.33 -0.71 61.59
CA LEU A 115 -42.87 -1.13 60.27
C LEU A 115 -43.44 -0.25 59.15
N ALA A 116 -44.73 0.09 59.19
CA ALA A 116 -45.35 0.95 58.20
C ALA A 116 -44.76 2.36 58.21
N THR A 117 -44.58 2.94 59.40
CA THR A 117 -43.97 4.27 59.56
C THR A 117 -42.51 4.27 59.06
N PHE A 118 -41.74 3.23 59.39
CA PHE A 118 -40.36 3.09 58.94
C PHE A 118 -40.26 2.83 57.43
N ALA A 119 -41.18 2.03 56.87
CA ALA A 119 -41.28 1.82 55.43
C ALA A 119 -41.62 3.13 54.71
N THR A 120 -42.54 3.95 55.22
CA THR A 120 -42.84 5.28 54.66
C THR A 120 -41.60 6.18 54.67
N LEU A 121 -40.81 6.18 55.75
CA LEU A 121 -39.54 6.90 55.83
C LEU A 121 -38.55 6.44 54.74
N LEU A 122 -38.40 5.12 54.56
CA LEU A 122 -37.52 4.52 53.54
C LEU A 122 -37.99 4.80 52.11
N PHE A 123 -39.28 4.71 51.82
CA PHE A 123 -39.84 4.95 50.49
C PHE A 123 -39.92 6.43 50.12
N THR A 124 -39.90 7.33 51.12
CA THR A 124 -39.80 8.78 50.91
C THR A 124 -38.36 9.31 51.00
N LEU A 125 -37.38 8.44 51.26
CA LEU A 125 -35.96 8.81 51.21
C LEU A 125 -35.51 9.26 49.80
N PRO A 126 -35.96 8.64 48.68
CA PRO A 126 -35.62 9.10 47.33
C PRO A 126 -36.11 10.51 47.02
N THR A 127 -37.22 10.98 47.61
CA THR A 127 -37.70 12.35 47.38
C THR A 127 -36.85 13.41 48.10
N PHE A 128 -36.06 13.02 49.10
CA PHE A 128 -34.99 13.86 49.67
C PHE A 128 -33.77 13.97 48.73
N LEU A 129 -33.54 12.96 47.90
CA LEU A 129 -32.41 12.89 46.95
C LEU A 129 -32.75 13.42 45.54
N MET A 130 -34.03 13.52 45.18
CA MET A 130 -34.46 14.21 43.97
C MET A 130 -34.28 15.72 44.14
N ASP A 131 -33.39 16.32 43.34
CA ASP A 131 -33.21 17.76 43.28
C ASP A 131 -34.49 18.43 42.75
N TYR A 132 -35.32 18.88 43.68
CA TYR A 132 -36.33 19.92 43.44
C TYR A 132 -35.73 21.31 43.67
N THR A 133 -34.47 21.52 43.27
CA THR A 133 -33.96 22.87 43.11
C THR A 133 -34.86 23.58 42.09
N PRO A 134 -35.45 24.74 42.41
CA PRO A 134 -35.92 25.61 41.34
C PRO A 134 -34.72 25.86 40.44
N LYS A 135 -34.88 25.76 39.11
CA LYS A 135 -33.84 26.13 38.13
C LYS A 135 -33.12 27.37 38.67
N GLU A 136 -31.80 27.30 38.84
CA GLU A 136 -31.01 28.52 39.06
C GLU A 136 -31.50 29.51 38.02
N ARG A 137 -32.16 30.59 38.46
CA ARG A 137 -32.53 31.66 37.54
C ARG A 137 -31.22 32.13 36.94
N ALA A 138 -31.01 31.89 35.65
CA ALA A 138 -29.78 32.31 35.01
C ALA A 138 -29.61 33.81 35.28
N SER A 139 -28.44 34.22 35.74
CA SER A 139 -28.16 35.64 35.95
C SER A 139 -27.69 36.25 34.63
N ALA A 140 -27.85 37.56 34.47
CA ALA A 140 -27.30 38.28 33.32
C ALA A 140 -25.78 38.11 33.20
N ASP A 141 -25.08 37.94 34.32
CA ASP A 141 -23.64 37.70 34.35
C ASP A 141 -23.27 36.30 33.85
N MET A 142 -24.03 35.26 34.26
CA MET A 142 -23.83 33.89 33.77
C MET A 142 -24.09 33.77 32.26
N MET A 143 -25.11 34.46 31.72
CA MET A 143 -25.35 34.52 30.27
C MET A 143 -24.17 35.17 29.54
N ARG A 144 -23.66 36.27 30.09
CA ARG A 144 -22.54 37.02 29.50
C ARG A 144 -21.25 36.21 29.48
N GLU A 145 -20.98 35.49 30.56
CA GLU A 145 -19.82 34.59 30.68
C GLU A 145 -19.93 33.44 29.68
N LYS A 146 -21.08 32.76 29.62
CA LYS A 146 -21.33 31.65 28.69
C LYS A 146 -21.30 32.07 27.23
N THR A 147 -21.78 33.27 26.93
CA THR A 147 -21.70 33.85 25.59
C THR A 147 -20.26 34.12 25.17
N LYS A 148 -19.43 34.62 26.10
CA LYS A 148 -17.99 34.84 25.86
C LYS A 148 -17.24 33.52 25.68
N GLU A 149 -17.58 32.51 26.47
CA GLU A 149 -17.06 31.14 26.33
C GLU A 149 -17.40 30.58 24.96
N LEU A 150 -18.68 30.61 24.56
CA LEU A 150 -19.16 30.18 23.24
C LEU A 150 -18.50 30.92 22.09
N GLN A 151 -18.29 32.23 22.23
CA GLN A 151 -17.59 33.02 21.21
C GLN A 151 -16.13 32.58 21.06
N THR A 152 -15.46 32.26 22.18
CA THR A 152 -14.09 31.75 22.17
C THR A 152 -14.03 30.35 21.56
N LYS A 153 -14.98 29.49 21.92
CA LYS A 153 -15.10 28.12 21.39
C LYS A 153 -15.38 28.11 19.89
N LEU A 154 -16.31 28.96 19.45
CA LEU A 154 -16.64 29.13 18.03
C LEU A 154 -15.41 29.61 17.22
N GLN A 155 -14.65 30.58 17.76
CA GLN A 155 -13.43 31.06 17.12
C GLN A 155 -12.39 29.94 16.96
N LEU A 156 -12.18 29.13 18.00
CA LEU A 156 -11.28 27.97 17.95
C LEU A 156 -11.74 26.95 16.89
N SER A 157 -13.03 26.65 16.84
CA SER A 157 -13.62 25.75 15.84
C SER A 157 -13.48 26.28 14.41
N GLU A 158 -13.59 27.59 14.21
CA GLU A 158 -13.35 28.24 12.91
C GLU A 158 -11.88 28.16 12.48
N ASP A 159 -10.95 28.35 13.42
CA ASP A 159 -9.53 28.22 13.17
C ASP A 159 -9.16 26.78 12.80
N GLU A 160 -9.72 25.78 13.50
CA GLU A 160 -9.54 24.36 13.17
C GLU A 160 -10.13 24.00 11.79
N LEU A 161 -11.32 24.51 11.46
CA LEU A 161 -11.92 24.32 10.14
C LEU A 161 -11.06 24.97 9.02
N ALA A 162 -10.47 26.14 9.29
CA ALA A 162 -9.57 26.81 8.37
C ALA A 162 -8.25 26.04 8.18
N GLU A 163 -7.72 25.44 9.24
CA GLU A 163 -6.56 24.55 9.18
C GLU A 163 -6.85 23.32 8.31
N VAL A 164 -7.99 22.65 8.53
CA VAL A 164 -8.44 21.52 7.69
C VAL A 164 -8.59 21.95 6.23
N LYS A 165 -9.23 23.09 5.97
CA LYS A 165 -9.46 23.60 4.61
C LYS A 165 -8.16 23.93 3.86
N SER A 166 -7.17 24.49 4.56
CA SER A 166 -5.88 24.85 3.96
C SER A 166 -4.96 23.65 3.76
N SER A 167 -5.14 22.60 4.57
CA SER A 167 -4.26 21.44 4.60
C SER A 167 -4.80 20.25 3.80
N LEU A 168 -6.11 20.03 3.77
CA LEU A 168 -6.73 18.81 3.26
C LEU A 168 -7.75 19.10 2.15
N PRO A 169 -7.78 18.29 1.07
CA PRO A 169 -8.73 18.45 -0.03
C PRO A 169 -10.07 17.74 0.28
N ILE A 170 -10.70 18.08 1.42
CA ILE A 170 -12.01 17.55 1.84
C ILE A 170 -13.10 18.54 1.44
N SER A 171 -14.34 18.09 1.20
CA SER A 171 -15.48 18.99 0.97
C SER A 171 -15.90 19.69 2.26
N TYR A 172 -15.61 20.99 2.37
CA TYR A 172 -15.87 21.80 3.58
C TYR A 172 -17.17 22.62 3.54
N GLY A 173 -17.86 22.69 2.39
CA GLY A 173 -19.00 23.61 2.22
C GLY A 173 -20.15 23.39 3.20
N ALA A 174 -20.44 22.14 3.57
CA ALA A 174 -21.46 21.84 4.57
C ALA A 174 -21.07 22.32 5.99
N PHE A 175 -19.79 22.22 6.34
CA PHE A 175 -19.26 22.67 7.63
C PHE A 175 -19.24 24.20 7.72
N GLU A 176 -18.83 24.89 6.66
CA GLU A 176 -18.85 26.36 6.59
C GLU A 176 -20.27 26.92 6.76
N VAL A 177 -21.26 26.31 6.10
CA VAL A 177 -22.66 26.73 6.21
C VAL A 177 -23.18 26.53 7.64
N LYS A 178 -22.94 25.36 8.26
CA LYS A 178 -23.33 25.10 9.65
C LYS A 178 -22.63 26.05 10.63
N MET A 179 -21.33 26.30 10.44
CA MET A 179 -20.56 27.22 11.26
C MET A 179 -21.11 28.65 11.17
N GLN A 180 -21.44 29.11 9.96
CA GLN A 180 -22.04 30.42 9.75
C GLN A 180 -23.44 30.53 10.39
N MET A 181 -24.26 29.47 10.32
CA MET A 181 -25.58 29.44 10.99
C MET A 181 -25.45 29.55 12.52
N ILE A 182 -24.48 28.85 13.12
CA ILE A 182 -24.18 28.93 14.56
C ILE A 182 -23.71 30.34 14.93
N ARG A 183 -22.81 30.92 14.13
CA ARG A 183 -22.32 32.29 14.31
C ARG A 183 -23.45 33.32 14.26
N ASP A 184 -24.31 33.24 13.25
CA ASP A 184 -25.44 34.15 13.08
C ASP A 184 -26.44 34.03 14.25
N SER A 185 -26.66 32.81 14.73
CA SER A 185 -27.51 32.53 15.89
C SER A 185 -26.92 33.10 17.18
N LEU A 186 -25.61 32.91 17.41
CA LEU A 186 -24.90 33.49 18.56
C LEU A 186 -24.94 35.02 18.54
N ASN A 187 -24.75 35.64 17.37
CA ASN A 187 -24.83 37.09 17.19
C ASN A 187 -26.23 37.64 17.46
N ASP A 188 -27.29 36.93 17.05
CA ASP A 188 -28.67 37.32 17.36
C ASP A 188 -28.96 37.21 18.87
N ILE A 189 -28.43 36.19 19.54
CA ILE A 189 -28.51 36.04 21.00
C ILE A 189 -27.75 37.17 21.72
N ILE A 190 -26.53 37.49 21.29
CA ILE A 190 -25.73 38.63 21.81
C ILE A 190 -26.53 39.93 21.68
N ARG A 191 -27.17 40.16 20.53
CA ARG A 191 -28.00 41.34 20.31
C ARG A 191 -29.21 41.37 21.25
N LYS A 192 -29.87 40.23 21.49
CA LYS A 192 -30.99 40.12 22.44
C LYS A 192 -30.55 40.34 23.89
N THR A 193 -29.36 39.86 24.28
CA THR A 193 -28.81 40.09 25.63
C THR A 193 -28.34 41.52 25.87
N SER A 194 -28.06 42.28 24.80
CA SER A 194 -27.72 43.71 24.91
C SER A 194 -28.94 44.62 25.15
N MET A 195 -30.16 44.12 24.98
CA MET A 195 -31.39 44.79 25.41
C MET A 195 -31.64 44.51 26.90
N ARG A 196 -32.19 45.48 27.65
CA ARG A 196 -32.50 45.29 29.09
C ARG A 196 -33.49 44.11 29.26
N LEU A 197 -32.97 42.97 29.68
CA LEU A 197 -33.75 41.78 30.02
C LEU A 197 -34.27 41.91 31.45
N GLU A 198 -35.58 42.18 31.59
CA GLU A 198 -36.24 42.33 32.89
C GLU A 198 -37.04 41.07 33.28
N ASP A 199 -37.33 40.15 32.34
CA ASP A 199 -38.11 38.93 32.58
C ASP A 199 -37.22 37.69 32.76
N ALA A 200 -37.34 37.03 33.92
CA ALA A 200 -36.62 35.80 34.24
C ALA A 200 -36.90 34.65 33.26
N LYS A 201 -38.09 34.63 32.63
CA LYS A 201 -38.41 33.61 31.61
C LYS A 201 -37.64 33.81 30.31
N GLU A 202 -37.37 35.06 29.92
CA GLU A 202 -36.57 35.37 28.73
C GLU A 202 -35.10 35.02 28.96
N ILE A 203 -34.60 35.28 30.17
CA ILE A 203 -33.25 34.93 30.59
C ILE A 203 -33.03 33.40 30.56
N ASP A 204 -33.95 32.63 31.15
CA ASP A 204 -33.86 31.15 31.12
C ASP A 204 -33.94 30.58 29.69
N LYS A 205 -34.74 31.20 28.82
CA LYS A 205 -34.85 30.80 27.41
C LYS A 205 -33.53 31.06 26.68
N ILE A 206 -32.96 32.25 26.84
CA ILE A 206 -31.67 32.60 26.23
C ILE A 206 -30.56 31.67 26.71
N PHE A 207 -30.53 31.33 27.99
CA PHE A 207 -29.54 30.40 28.53
C PHE A 207 -29.68 29.00 27.93
N SER A 208 -30.92 28.51 27.75
CA SER A 208 -31.21 27.25 27.05
C SER A 208 -30.79 27.29 25.57
N ASP A 209 -30.99 28.42 24.89
CA ASP A 209 -30.57 28.60 23.50
C ASP A 209 -29.03 28.60 23.39
N LEU A 210 -28.32 29.19 24.36
CA LEU A 210 -26.86 29.13 24.47
C LEU A 210 -26.35 27.70 24.73
N ASP A 211 -27.03 26.93 25.59
CA ASP A 211 -26.74 25.51 25.80
C ASP A 211 -26.88 24.70 24.51
N SER A 212 -27.96 24.94 23.75
CA SER A 212 -28.16 24.32 22.45
C SER A 212 -27.03 24.64 21.48
N LEU A 213 -26.60 25.91 21.40
CA LEU A 213 -25.48 26.30 20.53
C LEU A 213 -24.16 25.66 20.94
N SER A 214 -23.91 25.46 22.24
CA SER A 214 -22.70 24.75 22.69
C SER A 214 -22.69 23.31 22.17
N ILE A 215 -23.83 22.63 22.25
CA ILE A 215 -24.01 21.27 21.75
C ILE A 215 -23.85 21.23 20.22
N ASP A 216 -24.40 22.22 19.51
CA ASP A 216 -24.27 22.32 18.05
C ASP A 216 -22.81 22.51 17.62
N ILE A 217 -22.02 23.32 18.34
CA ILE A 217 -20.57 23.46 18.11
C ILE A 217 -19.85 22.13 18.35
N ASP A 218 -20.13 21.44 19.47
CA ASP A 218 -19.50 20.14 19.77
C ASP A 218 -19.83 19.09 18.71
N ASN A 219 -21.09 19.02 18.28
CA ASN A 219 -21.53 18.12 17.22
C ASN A 219 -20.85 18.44 15.89
N LEU A 220 -20.71 19.71 15.53
CA LEU A 220 -20.02 20.11 14.30
C LEU A 220 -18.55 19.69 14.32
N MET A 221 -17.87 19.84 15.46
CA MET A 221 -16.48 19.41 15.61
C MET A 221 -16.34 17.89 15.57
N LEU A 222 -17.28 17.14 16.16
CA LEU A 222 -17.32 15.69 16.04
C LEU A 222 -17.56 15.22 14.59
N GLU A 223 -18.42 15.90 13.84
CA GLU A 223 -18.62 15.62 12.42
C GLU A 223 -17.36 15.91 11.60
N LEU A 224 -16.67 17.02 11.87
CA LEU A 224 -15.41 17.39 11.20
C LEU A 224 -14.32 16.35 11.50
N ASP A 225 -14.21 15.96 12.77
CA ASP A 225 -13.27 14.95 13.24
C ASP A 225 -13.49 13.58 12.58
N GLY A 226 -14.77 13.19 12.47
CA GLY A 226 -15.19 11.99 11.73
C GLY A 226 -14.80 12.05 10.25
N ALA A 227 -15.06 13.18 9.59
CA ALA A 227 -14.71 13.37 8.18
C ALA A 227 -13.20 13.31 7.93
N VAL A 228 -12.37 13.90 8.80
CA VAL A 228 -10.91 13.78 8.72
C VAL A 228 -10.45 12.34 8.97
N GLY A 229 -11.07 11.64 9.93
CA GLY A 229 -10.81 10.22 10.19
C GLY A 229 -11.11 9.31 8.99
N GLU A 230 -12.26 9.50 8.33
CA GLU A 230 -12.62 8.80 7.10
C GLU A 230 -11.62 9.08 5.97
N TYR A 231 -11.23 10.35 5.81
CA TYR A 231 -10.26 10.75 4.79
C TYR A 231 -8.87 10.15 5.05
N GLN A 232 -8.44 10.06 6.30
CA GLN A 232 -7.19 9.39 6.69
C GLN A 232 -7.19 7.91 6.31
N ILE A 233 -8.28 7.20 6.56
CA ILE A 233 -8.43 5.80 6.16
C ILE A 233 -8.34 5.69 4.63
N PHE A 234 -9.06 6.56 3.91
CA PHE A 234 -9.05 6.58 2.45
C PHE A 234 -7.63 6.77 1.90
N VAL A 235 -6.89 7.77 2.38
CA VAL A 235 -5.52 8.09 1.92
C VAL A 235 -4.54 6.93 2.17
N ASN A 236 -4.61 6.29 3.34
CA ASN A 236 -3.80 5.11 3.66
C ASN A 236 -4.12 3.90 2.75
N CYS A 237 -5.41 3.68 2.49
CA CYS A 237 -5.87 2.62 1.59
C CYS A 237 -5.40 2.87 0.14
N GLU A 238 -5.54 4.10 -0.37
CA GLU A 238 -5.06 4.46 -1.70
C GLU A 238 -3.54 4.30 -1.81
N TYR A 239 -2.76 4.78 -0.85
CA TYR A 239 -1.30 4.60 -0.85
C TYR A 239 -0.91 3.12 -0.90
N SER A 240 -1.53 2.30 -0.05
CA SER A 240 -1.27 0.84 -0.01
C SER A 240 -1.68 0.14 -1.31
N LYS A 241 -2.82 0.53 -1.89
CA LYS A 241 -3.30 0.04 -3.17
C LYS A 241 -2.32 0.37 -4.30
N TRP A 242 -1.86 1.62 -4.39
CA TRP A 242 -0.89 2.00 -5.42
C TRP A 242 0.44 1.26 -5.26
N LEU A 243 0.96 1.15 -4.05
CA LEU A 243 2.14 0.32 -3.78
C LEU A 243 1.95 -1.13 -4.25
N GLY A 244 0.79 -1.73 -3.96
CA GLY A 244 0.43 -3.08 -4.42
C GLY A 244 0.39 -3.17 -5.94
N MET A 245 -0.31 -2.24 -6.60
CA MET A 245 -0.44 -2.22 -8.06
C MET A 245 0.91 -2.07 -8.77
N PHE A 246 1.79 -1.21 -8.28
CA PHE A 246 3.15 -1.05 -8.82
C PHE A 246 4.01 -2.29 -8.55
N LYS A 247 3.87 -2.93 -7.38
CA LYS A 247 4.54 -4.19 -7.05
C LYS A 247 4.09 -5.34 -7.95
N ASP A 248 2.80 -5.44 -8.26
CA ASP A 248 2.24 -6.47 -9.12
C ASP A 248 2.77 -6.39 -10.57
N ILE A 249 3.12 -5.19 -11.03
CA ILE A 249 3.79 -4.99 -12.32
C ILE A 249 5.32 -5.07 -12.25
N GLY A 250 5.88 -5.41 -11.08
CA GLY A 250 7.30 -5.68 -10.88
C GLY A 250 8.14 -4.47 -10.49
N LEU A 251 7.53 -3.35 -10.12
CA LEU A 251 8.23 -2.19 -9.56
C LEU A 251 8.23 -2.32 -8.04
N GLU A 252 9.40 -2.33 -7.41
CA GLU A 252 9.55 -2.40 -5.95
C GLU A 252 9.93 -1.03 -5.38
N PRO A 253 8.98 -0.07 -5.30
CA PRO A 253 9.27 1.22 -4.68
C PRO A 253 9.50 1.03 -3.17
N PRO A 254 10.47 1.75 -2.58
CA PRO A 254 10.69 1.71 -1.14
C PRO A 254 9.43 2.18 -0.40
N MET A 255 9.01 1.41 0.62
CA MET A 255 7.90 1.81 1.47
C MET A 255 8.36 2.95 2.39
N THR A 256 7.88 4.16 2.12
CA THR A 256 8.33 5.37 2.83
C THR A 256 7.41 5.75 3.99
N ALA A 257 6.12 5.41 3.94
CA ALA A 257 5.17 5.71 5.03
C ALA A 257 4.85 4.47 5.88
N LYS A 258 4.96 4.63 7.20
CA LYS A 258 4.38 3.73 8.21
C LYS A 258 3.46 4.57 9.09
N ALA A 259 2.19 4.66 8.74
CA ALA A 259 1.18 5.22 9.63
C ALA A 259 0.04 4.22 9.78
N ALA A 260 0.02 3.49 10.90
CA ALA A 260 -1.22 2.86 11.33
C ALA A 260 -2.16 3.99 11.78
N PRO A 261 -3.42 4.03 11.30
CA PRO A 261 -4.35 5.08 11.71
C PRO A 261 -4.59 4.97 13.21
N ASP A 262 -4.21 6.02 13.95
CA ASP A 262 -4.53 6.15 15.37
C ASP A 262 -5.76 7.03 15.52
N GLN A 263 -6.92 6.40 15.67
CA GLN A 263 -8.20 7.09 15.82
C GLN A 263 -8.31 7.88 17.15
N ALA A 264 -7.43 7.64 18.11
CA ALA A 264 -7.40 8.38 19.38
C ALA A 264 -6.56 9.67 19.31
N ALA A 265 -5.87 9.91 18.18
CA ALA A 265 -5.01 11.06 18.04
C ALA A 265 -5.79 12.38 17.88
N PRO A 266 -5.29 13.50 18.42
CA PRO A 266 -5.88 14.82 18.21
C PRO A 266 -5.97 15.20 16.72
N LEU A 267 -6.91 16.08 16.38
CA LEU A 267 -7.20 16.47 14.98
C LEU A 267 -5.95 16.96 14.22
N ASN A 268 -5.15 17.83 14.83
CA ASN A 268 -3.91 18.35 14.25
C ASN A 268 -2.86 17.25 13.94
N VAL A 269 -2.74 16.25 14.81
CA VAL A 269 -1.87 15.09 14.59
C VAL A 269 -2.38 14.26 13.41
N ARG A 270 -3.69 14.07 13.28
CA ARG A 270 -4.30 13.38 12.14
C ARG A 270 -4.11 14.13 10.83
N ILE A 271 -4.26 15.46 10.82
CA ILE A 271 -3.95 16.30 9.65
C ILE A 271 -2.49 16.09 9.24
N GLY A 272 -1.56 16.11 10.20
CA GLY A 272 -0.14 15.82 9.96
C GLY A 272 0.10 14.44 9.35
N GLN A 273 -0.52 13.40 9.89
CA GLN A 273 -0.43 12.03 9.36
C GLN A 273 -0.98 11.92 7.93
N VAL A 274 -2.10 12.59 7.63
CA VAL A 274 -2.65 12.61 6.27
C VAL A 274 -1.68 13.28 5.29
N ASN A 275 -1.10 14.41 5.68
CA ASN A 275 -0.11 15.12 4.86
C ASN A 275 1.14 14.27 4.62
N GLU A 276 1.62 13.56 5.64
CA GLU A 276 2.76 12.64 5.52
C GLU A 276 2.50 11.56 4.47
N VAL A 277 1.31 10.96 4.46
CA VAL A 277 0.94 9.92 3.48
C VAL A 277 0.75 10.53 2.09
N LEU A 278 0.19 11.74 1.97
CA LEU A 278 0.11 12.44 0.69
C LEU A 278 1.51 12.77 0.14
N ASP A 279 2.44 13.21 0.98
CA ASP A 279 3.82 13.48 0.59
C ASP A 279 4.59 12.21 0.22
N ALA A 280 4.35 11.11 0.94
CA ALA A 280 4.85 9.80 0.56
C ALA A 280 4.29 9.35 -0.81
N GLY A 281 3.01 9.61 -1.07
CA GLY A 281 2.38 9.38 -2.38
C GLY A 281 2.98 10.22 -3.51
N ARG A 282 3.33 11.49 -3.24
CA ARG A 282 4.03 12.36 -4.21
C ARG A 282 5.46 11.88 -4.48
N THR A 283 6.15 11.44 -3.43
CA THR A 283 7.50 10.86 -3.54
C THR A 283 7.46 9.60 -4.41
N LEU A 284 6.51 8.70 -4.14
CA LEU A 284 6.25 7.52 -4.98
C LEU A 284 6.00 7.92 -6.43
N ALA A 285 5.13 8.90 -6.69
CA ALA A 285 4.84 9.34 -8.06
C ALA A 285 6.09 9.87 -8.80
N ASN A 286 6.96 10.61 -8.12
CA ASN A 286 8.22 11.09 -8.70
C ASN A 286 9.19 9.94 -9.04
N GLU A 287 9.28 8.93 -8.19
CA GLU A 287 10.08 7.73 -8.47
C GLU A 287 9.53 6.97 -9.70
N ILE A 288 8.21 6.79 -9.76
CA ILE A 288 7.55 6.13 -10.90
C ILE A 288 7.73 6.95 -12.18
N ILE A 289 7.74 8.28 -12.13
CA ILE A 289 8.02 9.14 -13.29
C ILE A 289 9.40 8.82 -13.88
N GLN A 290 10.45 8.74 -13.05
CA GLN A 290 11.80 8.44 -13.54
C GLN A 290 11.89 7.09 -14.23
N VAL A 291 11.25 6.07 -13.65
CA VAL A 291 11.15 4.74 -14.25
C VAL A 291 10.36 4.79 -15.56
N ALA A 292 9.22 5.48 -15.58
CA ALA A 292 8.38 5.60 -16.77
C ALA A 292 9.10 6.30 -17.92
N GLU A 293 9.89 7.34 -17.64
CA GLU A 293 10.71 8.04 -18.63
C GLU A 293 11.76 7.11 -19.24
N GLN A 294 12.51 6.39 -18.39
CA GLN A 294 13.50 5.43 -18.87
C GLN A 294 12.85 4.31 -19.72
N ALA A 295 11.71 3.79 -19.28
CA ALA A 295 10.97 2.79 -20.04
C ALA A 295 10.46 3.35 -21.38
N TYR A 296 9.95 4.58 -21.39
CA TYR A 296 9.49 5.25 -22.60
C TYR A 296 10.62 5.50 -23.59
N ASP A 297 11.78 5.94 -23.12
CA ASP A 297 12.98 6.13 -23.95
C ASP A 297 13.42 4.83 -24.60
N VAL A 298 13.39 3.72 -23.85
CA VAL A 298 13.69 2.39 -24.40
C VAL A 298 12.64 1.98 -25.44
N ILE A 299 11.35 2.17 -25.15
CA ILE A 299 10.30 1.87 -26.12
C ILE A 299 10.52 2.65 -27.41
N ARG A 300 10.79 3.94 -27.28
CA ARG A 300 11.02 4.82 -28.41
C ARG A 300 12.29 4.45 -29.18
N SER A 301 13.40 4.18 -28.50
CA SER A 301 14.67 3.90 -29.19
C SER A 301 14.72 2.50 -29.82
N PHE A 302 14.10 1.49 -29.18
CA PHE A 302 14.19 0.09 -29.63
C PHE A 302 13.02 -0.36 -30.49
N TYR A 303 11.80 0.09 -30.18
CA TYR A 303 10.58 -0.49 -30.71
C TYR A 303 9.78 0.48 -31.59
N ASP A 304 9.70 1.76 -31.23
CA ASP A 304 8.91 2.74 -31.96
C ASP A 304 9.52 4.17 -31.96
N PRO A 305 10.48 4.43 -32.87
CA PRO A 305 11.11 5.75 -32.98
C PRO A 305 10.17 6.86 -33.44
N SER A 306 8.96 6.52 -33.92
CA SER A 306 7.97 7.50 -34.37
C SER A 306 7.21 8.16 -33.22
N LEU A 307 7.35 7.61 -32.00
CA LEU A 307 6.77 8.19 -30.81
C LEU A 307 7.31 9.62 -30.55
N PRO A 308 6.48 10.51 -29.98
CA PRO A 308 6.91 11.84 -29.56
C PRO A 308 8.10 11.84 -28.61
N GLU A 309 8.80 12.98 -28.49
CA GLU A 309 9.89 13.14 -27.52
C GLU A 309 9.44 13.01 -26.08
N GLU A 310 8.31 13.65 -25.76
CA GLU A 310 7.72 13.58 -24.43
C GLU A 310 6.44 12.77 -24.45
N ASN A 311 6.26 11.95 -23.41
CA ASN A 311 5.01 11.25 -23.22
C ASN A 311 3.97 12.13 -22.51
N GLN A 312 2.79 12.29 -23.13
CA GLN A 312 1.72 13.12 -22.59
C GLN A 312 1.24 12.69 -21.18
N SER A 313 1.22 11.39 -20.87
CA SER A 313 0.81 10.90 -19.55
C SER A 313 1.85 11.23 -18.47
N ILE A 314 3.15 11.17 -18.81
CA ILE A 314 4.23 11.58 -17.91
C ILE A 314 4.17 13.09 -17.68
N THR A 315 4.03 13.89 -18.73
CA THR A 315 3.91 15.35 -18.64
C THR A 315 2.66 15.74 -17.84
N PHE A 316 1.54 15.04 -18.03
CA PHE A 316 0.33 15.22 -17.24
C PHE A 316 0.56 14.91 -15.75
N ALA A 317 1.22 13.79 -15.44
CA ALA A 317 1.53 13.41 -14.07
C ALA A 317 2.41 14.47 -13.37
N LYS A 318 3.49 14.94 -14.03
CA LYS A 318 4.34 16.04 -13.52
C LYS A 318 3.53 17.29 -13.22
N LYS A 319 2.71 17.73 -14.18
CA LYS A 319 1.85 18.91 -14.02
C LYS A 319 0.89 18.77 -12.83
N LYS A 320 0.32 17.57 -12.60
CA LYS A 320 -0.58 17.33 -11.47
C LYS A 320 0.15 17.40 -10.12
N LEU A 321 1.38 16.94 -10.06
CA LEU A 321 2.22 17.08 -8.87
C LEU A 321 2.60 18.55 -8.61
N ASP A 322 2.94 19.30 -9.66
CA ASP A 322 3.26 20.74 -9.57
C ASP A 322 2.06 21.59 -9.11
N GLU A 323 0.86 21.24 -9.57
CA GLU A 323 -0.40 21.85 -9.14
C GLU A 323 -0.79 21.47 -7.68
N LYS A 324 0.04 20.70 -6.98
CA LYS A 324 -0.23 20.13 -5.65
C LYS A 324 -1.53 19.33 -5.57
N ALA A 325 -1.98 18.76 -6.68
CA ALA A 325 -3.14 17.88 -6.70
C ALA A 325 -2.89 16.61 -5.89
N THR A 326 -3.94 15.81 -5.70
CA THR A 326 -3.81 14.51 -5.03
C THR A 326 -2.89 13.60 -5.85
N PRO A 327 -1.89 12.94 -5.22
CA PRO A 327 -0.88 12.14 -5.94
C PRO A 327 -1.49 10.95 -6.69
N TRP A 328 -2.65 10.47 -6.26
CA TRP A 328 -3.38 9.34 -6.85
C TRP A 328 -3.70 9.55 -8.33
N ILE A 329 -3.98 10.80 -8.74
CA ILE A 329 -4.27 11.14 -10.15
C ILE A 329 -3.02 10.95 -11.02
N ALA A 330 -1.86 11.35 -10.50
CA ALA A 330 -0.59 11.18 -11.21
C ALA A 330 -0.23 9.69 -11.31
N LEU A 331 -0.39 8.94 -10.20
CA LEU A 331 -0.13 7.50 -10.15
C LEU A 331 -1.03 6.71 -11.10
N ASP A 332 -2.31 7.06 -11.21
CA ASP A 332 -3.24 6.42 -12.15
C ASP A 332 -2.86 6.64 -13.62
N ALA A 333 -2.51 7.88 -13.98
CA ALA A 333 -2.04 8.20 -15.33
C ALA A 333 -0.75 7.44 -15.69
N LEU A 334 0.19 7.36 -14.74
CA LEU A 334 1.46 6.64 -14.92
C LEU A 334 1.21 5.13 -15.04
N TYR A 335 0.44 4.54 -14.14
CA TYR A 335 0.09 3.12 -14.17
C TYR A 335 -0.61 2.73 -15.47
N SER A 336 -1.58 3.53 -15.92
CA SER A 336 -2.29 3.31 -17.18
C SER A 336 -1.36 3.40 -18.38
N ALA A 337 -0.44 4.37 -18.41
CA ALA A 337 0.54 4.50 -19.48
C ALA A 337 1.49 3.29 -19.55
N ILE A 338 2.07 2.95 -18.40
CA ILE A 338 2.96 1.80 -18.19
C ILE A 338 2.30 0.50 -18.65
N THR A 339 1.10 0.21 -18.16
CA THR A 339 0.37 -1.02 -18.51
C THR A 339 0.00 -1.08 -19.99
N ASN A 340 -0.36 0.06 -20.59
CA ASN A 340 -0.66 0.13 -22.01
C ASN A 340 0.58 -0.15 -22.87
N TRP A 341 1.74 0.44 -22.55
CA TRP A 341 2.98 0.14 -23.25
C TRP A 341 3.38 -1.32 -23.11
N SER A 342 3.29 -1.85 -21.89
CA SER A 342 3.54 -3.26 -21.62
C SER A 342 2.70 -4.15 -22.54
N LYS A 343 1.40 -3.87 -22.64
CA LYS A 343 0.47 -4.62 -23.49
C LYS A 343 0.77 -4.46 -24.99
N GLN A 344 1.03 -3.24 -25.43
CA GLN A 344 1.27 -2.91 -26.84
C GLN A 344 2.57 -3.52 -27.36
N TYR A 345 3.65 -3.47 -26.58
CA TYR A 345 4.99 -3.90 -27.00
C TYR A 345 5.36 -5.29 -26.50
N LYS A 346 4.50 -5.97 -25.73
CA LYS A 346 4.75 -7.31 -25.15
C LYS A 346 5.35 -8.31 -26.14
N ILE A 347 4.77 -8.42 -27.33
CA ILE A 347 5.18 -9.41 -28.33
C ILE A 347 6.58 -9.09 -28.87
N GLN A 348 6.86 -7.81 -29.14
CA GLN A 348 8.16 -7.37 -29.66
C GLN A 348 9.25 -7.55 -28.61
N ILE A 349 8.96 -7.18 -27.37
CA ILE A 349 9.86 -7.38 -26.22
C ILE A 349 10.17 -8.88 -26.04
N SER A 350 9.15 -9.74 -26.05
CA SER A 350 9.33 -11.20 -25.93
C SER A 350 10.23 -11.74 -27.04
N LYS A 351 10.03 -11.31 -28.30
CA LYS A 351 10.89 -11.73 -29.41
C LYS A 351 12.34 -11.27 -29.23
N SER A 352 12.55 -10.04 -28.78
CA SER A 352 13.90 -9.53 -28.51
C SER A 352 14.60 -10.32 -27.40
N VAL A 353 13.87 -10.70 -26.34
CA VAL A 353 14.38 -11.57 -25.28
C VAL A 353 14.72 -12.97 -25.82
N ASP A 354 13.89 -13.54 -26.70
CA ASP A 354 14.18 -14.83 -27.34
C ASP A 354 15.45 -14.76 -28.20
N TYR A 355 15.63 -13.69 -28.99
CA TYR A 355 16.84 -13.49 -29.78
C TYR A 355 18.08 -13.34 -28.92
N LEU A 356 18.00 -12.63 -27.81
CA LEU A 356 19.08 -12.57 -26.84
C LEU A 356 19.41 -13.94 -26.26
N HIS A 357 18.40 -14.66 -25.80
CA HIS A 357 18.60 -15.95 -25.16
C HIS A 357 19.31 -16.92 -26.12
N ARG A 358 18.89 -16.95 -27.39
CA ARG A 358 19.57 -17.73 -28.45
C ARG A 358 21.00 -17.27 -28.68
N SER A 359 21.24 -15.96 -28.77
CA SER A 359 22.58 -15.40 -28.98
C SER A 359 23.54 -15.76 -27.85
N LEU A 360 23.10 -15.57 -26.60
CA LEU A 360 23.89 -15.89 -25.41
C LEU A 360 24.11 -17.40 -25.26
N ALA A 361 23.15 -18.23 -25.65
CA ALA A 361 23.31 -19.68 -25.66
C ALA A 361 24.43 -20.11 -26.63
N ILE A 362 24.43 -19.59 -27.86
CA ILE A 362 25.49 -19.87 -28.85
C ILE A 362 26.87 -19.50 -28.28
N ILE A 363 26.98 -18.34 -27.62
CA ILE A 363 28.24 -17.91 -27.01
C ILE A 363 28.62 -18.80 -25.82
N ALA A 364 27.67 -19.13 -24.94
CA ALA A 364 27.92 -19.99 -23.78
C ALA A 364 28.38 -21.40 -24.19
N ASP A 365 27.80 -21.94 -25.27
CA ASP A 365 28.11 -23.28 -25.79
C ASP A 365 29.53 -23.40 -26.35
N LEU A 366 30.22 -22.28 -26.59
CA LEU A 366 31.65 -22.28 -26.96
C LEU A 366 32.54 -22.95 -25.92
N ARG A 367 32.13 -22.97 -24.64
CA ARG A 367 32.83 -23.73 -23.59
C ARG A 367 33.00 -25.21 -23.94
N ASN A 368 32.07 -25.80 -24.70
CA ASN A 368 32.13 -27.21 -25.10
C ASN A 368 33.25 -27.48 -26.11
N TYR A 369 33.80 -26.45 -26.74
CA TYR A 369 34.83 -26.53 -27.77
C TYR A 369 36.20 -26.02 -27.32
N ASN A 370 36.45 -25.94 -25.99
CA ASN A 370 37.67 -25.37 -25.39
C ASN A 370 38.97 -25.80 -26.08
N GLY A 371 39.14 -27.09 -26.39
CA GLY A 371 40.36 -27.59 -27.04
C GLY A 371 40.58 -27.02 -28.45
N ARG A 372 39.51 -26.95 -29.26
CA ARG A 372 39.56 -26.41 -30.63
C ARG A 372 39.75 -24.89 -30.61
N LEU A 373 39.05 -24.21 -29.71
CA LEU A 373 39.16 -22.76 -29.53
C LEU A 373 40.55 -22.34 -29.06
N LEU A 374 41.17 -23.09 -28.14
CA LEU A 374 42.53 -22.82 -27.68
C LEU A 374 43.52 -22.89 -28.84
N HIS A 375 43.41 -23.93 -29.67
CA HIS A 375 44.26 -24.10 -30.84
C HIS A 375 44.06 -23.01 -31.89
N ALA A 376 42.81 -22.62 -32.17
CA ALA A 376 42.50 -21.60 -33.18
C ALA A 376 42.85 -20.17 -32.72
N LEU A 377 42.60 -19.84 -31.45
CA LEU A 377 42.69 -18.47 -30.95
C LEU A 377 44.04 -18.15 -30.29
N GLY A 378 44.73 -19.13 -29.69
CA GLY A 378 46.00 -18.89 -28.98
C GLY A 378 45.85 -17.81 -27.90
N ASP A 379 46.57 -16.70 -28.04
CA ASP A 379 46.57 -15.58 -27.09
C ASP A 379 45.20 -14.90 -26.90
N ASP A 380 44.29 -15.01 -27.88
CA ASP A 380 42.94 -14.44 -27.78
C ASP A 380 41.96 -15.34 -27.00
N PHE A 381 42.36 -16.58 -26.67
CA PHE A 381 41.53 -17.56 -25.98
C PHE A 381 41.03 -17.09 -24.60
N PRO A 382 41.85 -16.52 -23.70
CA PRO A 382 41.39 -16.07 -22.38
C PRO A 382 40.27 -15.02 -22.48
N LYS A 383 40.39 -14.09 -23.43
CA LYS A 383 39.40 -13.04 -23.67
C LYS A 383 38.08 -13.63 -24.22
N MET A 384 38.16 -14.63 -25.09
CA MET A 384 36.99 -15.38 -25.53
C MET A 384 36.30 -16.06 -24.34
N MET A 385 37.04 -16.71 -23.46
CA MET A 385 36.47 -17.39 -22.29
C MET A 385 35.86 -16.43 -21.26
N GLU A 386 36.40 -15.23 -21.12
CA GLU A 386 35.78 -14.17 -20.32
C GLU A 386 34.38 -13.80 -20.87
N ASN A 387 34.25 -13.66 -22.20
CA ASN A 387 32.98 -13.39 -22.86
C ASN A 387 31.99 -14.55 -22.70
N VAL A 388 32.46 -15.80 -22.77
CA VAL A 388 31.66 -17.00 -22.50
C VAL A 388 31.09 -16.97 -21.07
N GLN A 389 31.93 -16.66 -20.07
CA GLN A 389 31.48 -16.58 -18.67
C GLN A 389 30.47 -15.44 -18.45
N LYS A 390 30.71 -14.27 -19.05
CA LYS A 390 29.76 -13.14 -19.00
C LYS A 390 28.42 -13.52 -19.63
N ALA A 391 28.43 -14.21 -20.77
CA ALA A 391 27.22 -14.66 -21.43
C ALA A 391 26.41 -15.64 -20.58
N GLU A 392 27.08 -16.59 -19.91
CA GLU A 392 26.45 -17.55 -18.99
C GLU A 392 25.79 -16.85 -17.79
N ASN A 393 26.48 -15.88 -17.19
CA ASN A 393 25.94 -15.10 -16.07
C ASN A 393 24.70 -14.30 -16.48
N ILE A 394 24.74 -13.61 -17.62
CA ILE A 394 23.59 -12.83 -18.12
C ILE A 394 22.43 -13.75 -18.50
N LYS A 395 22.70 -14.91 -19.11
CA LYS A 395 21.65 -15.87 -19.45
C LYS A 395 20.86 -16.31 -18.22
N LEU A 396 21.55 -16.63 -17.12
CA LEU A 396 20.92 -16.98 -15.84
C LEU A 396 20.12 -15.81 -15.24
N ASP A 397 20.58 -14.58 -15.41
CA ASP A 397 19.87 -13.38 -14.96
C ASP A 397 18.61 -13.09 -15.80
N ILE A 398 18.64 -13.32 -17.11
CA ILE A 398 17.46 -13.22 -17.99
C ILE A 398 16.41 -14.24 -17.56
N GLU A 399 16.77 -15.50 -17.34
CA GLU A 399 15.83 -16.56 -16.93
C GLU A 399 15.14 -16.23 -15.60
N LYS A 400 15.84 -15.56 -14.67
CA LYS A 400 15.26 -15.10 -13.40
C LYS A 400 14.39 -13.85 -13.54
N ARG A 401 14.76 -12.90 -14.41
CA ARG A 401 14.10 -11.58 -14.55
C ARG A 401 12.99 -11.53 -15.61
N ALA A 402 12.96 -12.49 -16.54
CA ALA A 402 11.98 -12.57 -17.64
C ALA A 402 10.54 -12.91 -17.20
N LEU A 403 10.32 -13.18 -15.90
CA LEU A 403 8.99 -13.47 -15.36
C LEU A 403 8.09 -12.23 -15.25
N ASN A 404 8.64 -11.01 -15.23
CA ASN A 404 7.86 -9.77 -15.14
C ASN A 404 8.04 -8.91 -16.40
N ALA A 405 7.00 -8.85 -17.23
CA ALA A 405 6.99 -8.22 -18.55
C ALA A 405 7.27 -6.70 -18.57
N PHE A 406 7.40 -6.04 -17.42
CA PHE A 406 7.67 -4.60 -17.31
C PHE A 406 9.14 -4.23 -17.04
N ASN A 407 10.04 -5.21 -17.00
CA ASN A 407 11.47 -4.98 -16.85
C ASN A 407 12.14 -4.40 -18.11
N VAL A 408 11.46 -3.54 -18.87
CA VAL A 408 11.95 -2.89 -20.10
C VAL A 408 13.31 -2.20 -19.87
N ILE A 409 13.50 -1.64 -18.66
CA ILE A 409 14.77 -1.03 -18.23
C ILE A 409 15.85 -2.09 -18.00
N ALA A 410 15.56 -3.14 -17.21
CA ALA A 410 16.51 -4.24 -17.01
C ALA A 410 16.83 -4.96 -18.34
N ILE A 411 15.86 -5.01 -19.24
CA ILE A 411 15.97 -5.53 -20.59
C ILE A 411 16.92 -4.66 -21.43
N LYS A 412 16.92 -3.33 -21.27
CA LYS A 412 17.90 -2.44 -21.93
C LYS A 412 19.34 -2.79 -21.54
N ASP A 413 19.63 -2.85 -20.24
CA ASP A 413 20.98 -3.15 -19.75
C ASP A 413 21.46 -4.53 -20.21
N VAL A 414 20.53 -5.50 -20.17
CA VAL A 414 20.77 -6.84 -20.69
C VAL A 414 21.00 -6.82 -22.21
N PHE A 415 20.23 -6.04 -22.98
CA PHE A 415 20.42 -5.89 -24.44
C PHE A 415 21.80 -5.32 -24.76
N GLU A 416 22.17 -4.21 -24.11
CA GLU A 416 23.46 -3.56 -24.35
C GLU A 416 24.63 -4.46 -23.98
N SER A 417 24.54 -5.13 -22.82
CA SER A 417 25.55 -6.08 -22.36
C SER A 417 25.69 -7.27 -23.31
N SER A 418 24.58 -7.87 -23.73
CA SER A 418 24.58 -9.02 -24.65
C SER A 418 25.11 -8.65 -26.03
N LEU A 419 24.73 -7.47 -26.54
CA LEU A 419 25.24 -6.97 -27.81
C LEU A 419 26.74 -6.70 -27.75
N SER A 420 27.23 -6.13 -26.64
CA SER A 420 28.66 -5.91 -26.43
C SER A 420 29.44 -7.22 -26.48
N ILE A 421 28.98 -8.25 -25.77
CA ILE A 421 29.61 -9.58 -25.76
C ILE A 421 29.58 -10.18 -27.16
N GLY A 422 28.41 -10.15 -27.84
CA GLY A 422 28.28 -10.66 -29.19
C GLY A 422 29.22 -9.97 -30.18
N ARG A 423 29.36 -8.64 -30.09
CA ARG A 423 30.33 -7.90 -30.91
C ARG A 423 31.76 -8.31 -30.60
N ASP A 424 32.12 -8.44 -29.33
CA ASP A 424 33.49 -8.80 -28.94
C ASP A 424 33.86 -10.20 -29.45
N VAL A 425 32.95 -11.18 -29.34
CA VAL A 425 33.13 -12.53 -29.88
C VAL A 425 33.34 -12.49 -31.40
N LEU A 426 32.44 -11.81 -32.13
CA LEU A 426 32.55 -11.67 -33.59
C LEU A 426 33.85 -10.95 -34.00
N SER A 427 34.25 -9.92 -33.25
CA SER A 427 35.47 -9.15 -33.51
C SER A 427 36.72 -9.99 -33.31
N ILE A 428 36.81 -10.77 -32.23
CA ILE A 428 37.96 -11.66 -31.97
C ILE A 428 38.13 -12.63 -33.14
N LEU A 429 37.05 -13.28 -33.56
CA LEU A 429 37.07 -14.25 -34.64
C LEU A 429 37.41 -13.60 -35.98
N TYR A 430 36.82 -12.44 -36.28
CA TYR A 430 37.04 -11.74 -37.54
C TYR A 430 38.48 -11.24 -37.70
N GLU A 431 39.03 -10.61 -36.66
CA GLU A 431 40.41 -10.12 -36.69
C GLU A 431 41.40 -11.29 -36.77
N LYS A 432 41.15 -12.39 -36.06
CA LYS A 432 41.99 -13.59 -36.14
C LYS A 432 41.96 -14.21 -37.53
N LEU A 433 40.77 -14.35 -38.12
CA LEU A 433 40.57 -14.87 -39.46
C LEU A 433 41.32 -14.04 -40.50
N LYS A 434 41.18 -12.71 -40.46
CA LYS A 434 41.91 -11.78 -41.35
C LYS A 434 43.41 -11.83 -41.15
N SER A 435 43.88 -11.89 -39.90
CA SER A 435 45.30 -11.95 -39.59
C SER A 435 45.93 -13.21 -40.16
N LYS A 436 45.27 -14.36 -40.01
CA LYS A 436 45.73 -15.64 -40.54
C LYS A 436 45.69 -15.67 -42.06
N GLU A 437 44.62 -15.15 -42.67
CA GLU A 437 44.53 -15.00 -44.12
C GLU A 437 45.69 -14.17 -44.68
N LYS A 438 45.97 -13.02 -44.08
CA LYS A 438 47.07 -12.16 -44.50
C LYS A 438 48.43 -12.82 -44.31
N ALA A 439 48.62 -13.60 -43.24
CA ALA A 439 49.86 -14.33 -43.02
C ALA A 439 50.09 -15.38 -44.13
N VAL A 440 49.05 -16.13 -44.48
CA VAL A 440 49.11 -17.11 -45.59
C VAL A 440 49.34 -16.41 -46.93
N ASP A 441 48.63 -15.32 -47.23
CA ASP A 441 48.81 -14.54 -48.47
C ASP A 441 50.25 -13.99 -48.58
N LEU A 442 50.88 -13.59 -47.47
CA LEU A 442 52.28 -13.10 -47.44
C LEU A 442 53.33 -14.21 -47.61
N LEU A 443 53.03 -15.40 -47.10
CA LEU A 443 53.91 -16.58 -47.20
C LEU A 443 53.69 -17.38 -48.49
N SER A 444 52.65 -17.02 -49.25
CA SER A 444 52.29 -17.70 -50.48
C SER A 444 53.44 -17.60 -51.49
N PRO A 445 53.86 -18.72 -52.11
CA PRO A 445 55.04 -18.73 -52.97
C PRO A 445 54.89 -17.93 -54.28
N SER A 446 53.65 -17.64 -54.69
CA SER A 446 53.30 -16.86 -55.87
C SER A 446 51.94 -16.19 -55.68
N GLU A 447 51.69 -15.06 -56.37
CA GLU A 447 50.39 -14.37 -56.32
C GLU A 447 49.21 -15.25 -56.78
N ASP A 448 49.45 -16.19 -57.70
CA ASP A 448 48.43 -17.11 -58.22
C ASP A 448 48.23 -18.39 -57.37
N PHE A 449 48.83 -18.46 -56.17
CA PHE A 449 48.73 -19.64 -55.33
C PHE A 449 47.32 -19.79 -54.73
N LEU A 450 46.62 -20.85 -55.10
CA LEU A 450 45.27 -21.14 -54.62
C LEU A 450 45.33 -22.04 -53.37
N TRP A 451 45.04 -21.46 -52.20
CA TRP A 451 45.16 -22.13 -50.90
C TRP A 451 43.82 -22.35 -50.16
N GLU A 452 42.70 -22.41 -50.89
CA GLU A 452 41.35 -22.64 -50.33
C GLU A 452 40.82 -21.50 -49.43
N LYS A 453 41.16 -20.26 -49.80
CA LYS A 453 40.63 -19.04 -49.15
C LYS A 453 39.09 -19.01 -49.14
N ASN A 454 38.50 -18.83 -47.97
CA ASN A 454 37.05 -18.73 -47.76
C ASN A 454 36.54 -17.27 -47.86
N ASP A 455 36.54 -16.72 -49.08
CA ASP A 455 36.07 -15.35 -49.34
C ASP A 455 34.59 -15.12 -48.92
N ALA A 456 33.78 -16.18 -48.97
CA ALA A 456 32.37 -16.11 -48.62
C ALA A 456 32.16 -15.86 -47.12
N LEU A 457 32.97 -16.50 -46.26
CA LEU A 457 32.93 -16.28 -44.82
C LEU A 457 33.42 -14.87 -44.45
N ILE A 458 34.53 -14.42 -45.04
CA ILE A 458 35.06 -13.06 -44.82
C ILE A 458 34.00 -11.99 -45.15
N LYS A 459 33.30 -12.12 -46.29
CA LYS A 459 32.22 -11.19 -46.69
C LYS A 459 31.05 -11.21 -45.73
N ARG A 460 30.66 -12.39 -45.23
CA ARG A 460 29.59 -12.53 -44.22
C ARG A 460 30.00 -11.89 -42.90
N MET A 461 31.23 -12.11 -42.43
CA MET A 461 31.74 -11.52 -41.20
C MET A 461 31.93 -10.01 -41.31
N ASP A 462 32.41 -9.50 -42.45
CA ASP A 462 32.48 -8.05 -42.72
C ASP A 462 31.09 -7.39 -42.63
N SER A 463 30.08 -8.06 -43.19
CA SER A 463 28.68 -7.60 -43.10
C SER A 463 28.18 -7.64 -41.65
N ALA A 464 28.47 -8.72 -40.90
CA ALA A 464 28.11 -8.84 -39.49
C ALA A 464 28.77 -7.74 -38.64
N MET A 465 30.05 -7.43 -38.88
CA MET A 465 30.77 -6.38 -38.17
C MET A 465 30.21 -4.98 -38.48
N LYS A 466 29.82 -4.71 -39.74
CA LYS A 466 29.17 -3.44 -40.12
C LYS A 466 27.84 -3.26 -39.40
N VAL A 467 26.96 -4.26 -39.48
CA VAL A 467 25.62 -4.20 -38.88
C VAL A 467 25.69 -4.09 -37.37
N THR A 468 26.57 -4.86 -36.74
CA THR A 468 26.74 -4.86 -35.28
C THR A 468 27.58 -3.69 -34.78
N SER A 469 28.13 -2.79 -35.62
CA SER A 469 28.99 -1.69 -35.19
C SER A 469 28.23 -0.56 -34.47
N LYS A 470 28.93 0.20 -33.61
CA LYS A 470 28.36 1.34 -32.86
C LYS A 470 27.98 2.52 -33.76
N LEU A 471 28.55 2.54 -34.96
CA LEU A 471 28.34 3.56 -36.00
C LEU A 471 27.31 3.11 -37.05
N SER A 472 26.67 1.96 -36.85
CA SER A 472 25.66 1.44 -37.74
C SER A 472 24.40 2.31 -37.70
N ASN A 473 23.83 2.59 -38.87
CA ASN A 473 22.51 3.21 -38.98
C ASN A 473 21.36 2.19 -38.81
N ALA A 474 21.68 0.90 -38.60
CA ALA A 474 20.68 -0.14 -38.39
C ALA A 474 19.96 0.07 -37.06
N ARG A 475 18.66 -0.24 -37.03
CA ARG A 475 17.90 -0.16 -35.78
C ARG A 475 18.37 -1.25 -34.83
N LEU A 476 18.41 -0.94 -33.54
CA LEU A 476 18.90 -1.90 -32.53
C LEU A 476 18.07 -3.20 -32.51
N SER A 477 16.78 -3.13 -32.80
CA SER A 477 15.92 -4.31 -33.00
C SER A 477 16.35 -5.19 -34.19
N GLU A 478 16.76 -4.59 -35.31
CA GLU A 478 17.30 -5.31 -36.48
C GLU A 478 18.63 -5.98 -36.16
N VAL A 479 19.47 -5.29 -35.37
CA VAL A 479 20.75 -5.84 -34.89
C VAL A 479 20.52 -7.05 -34.00
N LEU A 480 19.59 -6.95 -33.03
CA LEU A 480 19.24 -8.06 -32.13
C LEU A 480 18.65 -9.26 -32.88
N GLU A 481 17.78 -9.02 -33.86
CA GLU A 481 17.21 -10.07 -34.70
C GLU A 481 18.26 -10.78 -35.55
N SER A 482 19.26 -10.04 -36.04
CA SER A 482 20.33 -10.58 -36.88
C SER A 482 21.44 -11.26 -36.08
N LEU A 483 21.61 -10.92 -34.80
CA LEU A 483 22.71 -11.37 -33.96
C LEU A 483 22.82 -12.91 -33.86
N PRO A 484 21.75 -13.69 -33.63
CA PRO A 484 21.83 -15.16 -33.63
C PRO A 484 22.39 -15.72 -34.93
N LYS A 485 22.00 -15.14 -36.08
CA LYS A 485 22.48 -15.56 -37.41
C LYS A 485 23.95 -15.22 -37.61
N PHE A 486 24.43 -14.09 -37.09
CA PHE A 486 25.85 -13.75 -37.16
C PHE A 486 26.67 -14.67 -36.26
N LEU A 487 26.18 -14.96 -35.06
CA LEU A 487 26.84 -15.88 -34.12
C LEU A 487 26.79 -17.33 -34.59
N SER A 488 25.86 -17.73 -35.46
CA SER A 488 25.90 -19.08 -36.07
C SER A 488 27.10 -19.30 -37.00
N TYR A 489 27.86 -18.26 -37.34
CA TYR A 489 29.10 -18.40 -38.11
C TYR A 489 30.31 -18.76 -37.26
N VAL A 490 30.17 -18.81 -35.93
CA VAL A 490 31.32 -19.02 -35.03
C VAL A 490 32.01 -20.35 -35.29
N ASP A 491 31.27 -21.45 -35.43
CA ASP A 491 31.86 -22.77 -35.69
C ASP A 491 32.67 -22.78 -36.99
N GLU A 492 32.09 -22.24 -38.07
CA GLU A 492 32.76 -22.11 -39.37
C GLU A 492 34.01 -21.22 -39.29
N CYS A 493 33.97 -20.14 -38.48
CA CYS A 493 35.14 -19.30 -38.23
C CYS A 493 36.25 -20.06 -37.53
N VAL A 494 35.92 -20.82 -36.48
CA VAL A 494 36.92 -21.59 -35.72
C VAL A 494 37.57 -22.65 -36.61
N GLU A 495 36.78 -23.36 -37.42
CA GLU A 495 37.29 -24.35 -38.38
C GLU A 495 38.19 -23.70 -39.44
N THR A 496 37.76 -22.57 -40.01
CA THR A 496 38.53 -21.85 -41.03
C THR A 496 39.84 -21.30 -40.46
N ILE A 497 39.83 -20.75 -39.24
CA ILE A 497 41.05 -20.27 -38.56
C ILE A 497 42.03 -21.41 -38.31
N ALA A 498 41.54 -22.61 -37.95
CA ALA A 498 42.39 -23.79 -37.78
C ALA A 498 43.04 -24.20 -39.11
N LEU A 499 42.26 -24.29 -40.20
CA LEU A 499 42.77 -24.57 -41.54
C LEU A 499 43.83 -23.55 -41.98
N TYR A 500 43.57 -22.27 -41.76
CA TYR A 500 44.50 -21.20 -42.12
C TYR A 500 45.80 -21.28 -41.28
N SER A 501 45.70 -21.69 -40.02
CA SER A 501 46.87 -21.89 -39.15
C SER A 501 47.71 -23.08 -39.59
N GLU A 502 47.09 -24.19 -40.02
CA GLU A 502 47.83 -25.32 -40.61
C GLU A 502 48.54 -24.92 -41.91
N MET A 503 47.87 -24.15 -42.78
CA MET A 503 48.47 -23.64 -44.01
C MET A 503 49.63 -22.68 -43.73
N GLU A 504 49.47 -21.77 -42.77
CA GLU A 504 50.54 -20.86 -42.33
C GLU A 504 51.77 -21.65 -41.84
N GLU A 505 51.58 -22.68 -41.02
CA GLU A 505 52.66 -23.53 -40.53
C GLU A 505 53.38 -24.26 -41.67
N ILE A 506 52.62 -24.81 -42.63
CA ILE A 506 53.19 -25.44 -43.83
C ILE A 506 54.06 -24.42 -44.58
N LEU A 507 53.51 -23.24 -44.90
CA LEU A 507 54.22 -22.25 -45.70
C LEU A 507 55.41 -21.61 -45.00
N LEU A 508 55.36 -21.40 -43.68
CA LEU A 508 56.49 -20.91 -42.88
C LEU A 508 57.71 -21.84 -43.01
N ASN A 509 57.48 -23.15 -43.06
CA ASN A 509 58.53 -24.16 -43.14
C ASN A 509 58.90 -24.53 -44.58
N TYR A 510 58.10 -24.11 -45.57
CA TYR A 510 58.29 -24.47 -46.97
C TYR A 510 59.68 -24.08 -47.55
N PRO A 511 60.27 -22.91 -47.25
CA PRO A 511 61.61 -22.57 -47.76
C PRO A 511 62.70 -23.60 -47.41
N VAL A 512 62.63 -24.18 -46.20
CA VAL A 512 63.56 -25.22 -45.76
C VAL A 512 63.28 -26.54 -46.51
N ALA A 513 62.00 -26.87 -46.68
CA ALA A 513 61.59 -28.05 -47.43
C ALA A 513 61.98 -27.96 -48.91
N GLU A 514 61.83 -26.79 -49.55
CA GLU A 514 62.21 -26.55 -50.93
C GLU A 514 63.71 -26.81 -51.15
N ILE A 515 64.57 -26.21 -50.33
CA ILE A 515 66.02 -26.42 -50.40
C ILE A 515 66.36 -27.91 -50.22
N THR A 516 65.66 -28.60 -49.32
CA THR A 516 65.87 -30.02 -49.06
C THR A 516 65.49 -30.87 -50.29
N VAL A 517 64.35 -30.60 -50.91
CA VAL A 517 63.91 -31.26 -52.15
C VAL A 517 64.92 -31.00 -53.28
N GLU A 518 65.38 -29.75 -53.45
CA GLU A 518 66.37 -29.41 -54.47
C GLU A 518 67.70 -30.15 -54.28
N ASN A 519 68.18 -30.22 -53.03
CA ASN A 519 69.40 -30.96 -52.70
C ASN A 519 69.25 -32.45 -52.99
N LEU A 520 68.10 -33.06 -52.66
CA LEU A 520 67.83 -34.46 -52.99
C LEU A 520 67.83 -34.70 -54.50
N PHE A 521 67.33 -33.76 -55.31
CA PHE A 521 67.39 -33.87 -56.78
C PHE A 521 68.79 -33.68 -57.38
N ARG A 522 69.78 -33.21 -56.61
CA ARG A 522 71.19 -33.24 -57.03
C ARG A 522 71.78 -34.65 -56.99
N GLU A 523 71.24 -35.51 -56.13
CA GLU A 523 71.74 -36.87 -55.88
C GLU A 523 70.84 -37.95 -56.49
N LYS A 524 69.53 -37.70 -56.56
CA LYS A 524 68.49 -38.66 -56.99
C LYS A 524 67.68 -38.09 -58.17
N LYS A 525 67.18 -38.99 -59.04
CA LYS A 525 66.29 -38.61 -60.16
C LYS A 525 64.81 -38.47 -59.75
N SER A 526 64.45 -39.03 -58.61
CA SER A 526 63.10 -39.04 -58.06
C SER A 526 63.15 -38.90 -56.54
N VAL A 527 62.19 -38.18 -55.97
CA VAL A 527 62.07 -37.90 -54.54
C VAL A 527 60.65 -38.28 -54.08
N SER A 528 60.55 -39.07 -53.03
CA SER A 528 59.29 -39.45 -52.38
C SER A 528 59.11 -38.73 -51.04
N ALA A 529 57.89 -38.70 -50.50
CA ALA A 529 57.64 -38.10 -49.18
C ALA A 529 58.50 -38.73 -48.06
N LYS A 530 58.83 -40.02 -48.18
CA LYS A 530 59.67 -40.75 -47.21
C LYS A 530 61.15 -40.35 -47.26
N ASP A 531 61.59 -39.72 -48.34
CA ASP A 531 62.97 -39.24 -48.47
C ASP A 531 63.18 -37.90 -47.72
N LEU A 532 62.09 -37.23 -47.32
CA LEU A 532 62.16 -35.95 -46.64
C LEU A 532 62.25 -36.12 -45.11
N PRO A 533 63.03 -35.30 -44.40
CA PRO A 533 63.18 -35.35 -42.95
C PRO A 533 62.03 -34.64 -42.22
N PHE A 534 60.80 -34.74 -42.75
CA PHE A 534 59.59 -34.15 -42.17
C PHE A 534 58.57 -35.25 -41.87
N GLU A 535 57.59 -34.96 -41.00
CA GLU A 535 56.50 -35.92 -40.78
C GLU A 535 55.72 -36.16 -42.08
N SER A 536 55.17 -37.37 -42.25
CA SER A 536 54.56 -37.80 -43.52
C SER A 536 53.49 -36.83 -44.03
N LYS A 537 52.65 -36.26 -43.13
CA LYS A 537 51.61 -35.29 -43.49
C LYS A 537 52.22 -34.05 -44.16
N TYR A 538 53.27 -33.47 -43.57
CA TYR A 538 53.92 -32.27 -44.10
C TYR A 538 54.78 -32.57 -45.33
N ALA A 539 55.48 -33.70 -45.35
CA ALA A 539 56.32 -34.11 -46.47
C ALA A 539 55.54 -34.24 -47.79
N GLU A 540 54.33 -34.82 -47.73
CA GLU A 540 53.44 -34.91 -48.90
C GLU A 540 53.00 -33.53 -49.40
N GLU A 541 52.61 -32.63 -48.50
CA GLU A 541 52.21 -31.26 -48.85
C GLU A 541 53.37 -30.45 -49.44
N TYR A 542 54.59 -30.59 -48.91
CA TYR A 542 55.77 -29.92 -49.47
C TYR A 542 56.09 -30.40 -50.90
N LEU A 543 55.94 -31.69 -51.21
CA LEU A 543 56.12 -32.17 -52.58
C LEU A 543 55.04 -31.65 -53.53
N LYS A 544 53.78 -31.53 -53.06
CA LYS A 544 52.70 -30.91 -53.84
C LYS A 544 52.98 -29.42 -54.12
N LEU A 545 53.44 -28.68 -53.11
CA LEU A 545 53.83 -27.26 -53.23
C LEU A 545 55.03 -27.05 -54.17
N PHE A 546 56.05 -27.90 -54.04
CA PHE A 546 57.21 -27.85 -54.93
C PHE A 546 56.82 -28.12 -56.38
N TYR A 547 55.97 -29.13 -56.59
CA TYR A 547 55.43 -29.43 -57.91
C TYR A 547 54.60 -28.28 -58.47
N SER A 548 53.74 -27.63 -57.67
CA SER A 548 52.87 -26.56 -58.18
C SER A 548 53.64 -25.36 -58.71
N GLN A 549 54.80 -25.05 -58.12
CA GLN A 549 55.69 -23.97 -58.60
C GLN A 549 56.53 -24.37 -59.82
N LYS A 550 56.97 -25.63 -59.87
CA LYS A 550 57.92 -26.13 -60.90
C LYS A 550 57.28 -27.18 -61.81
N PHE A 551 55.97 -27.10 -62.05
CA PHE A 551 55.20 -28.15 -62.74
C PHE A 551 55.65 -28.39 -64.19
N HIS A 552 56.29 -27.40 -64.81
CA HIS A 552 56.89 -27.52 -66.13
C HIS A 552 58.11 -28.47 -66.12
N GLU A 553 58.91 -28.44 -65.06
CA GLU A 553 60.18 -29.18 -64.94
C GLU A 553 60.03 -30.56 -64.29
N PHE A 554 58.96 -30.77 -63.52
CA PHE A 554 58.74 -31.99 -62.75
C PHE A 554 57.42 -32.67 -63.12
N SER A 555 57.27 -33.94 -62.76
CA SER A 555 56.03 -34.72 -62.81
C SER A 555 55.76 -35.35 -61.45
N LEU A 556 54.54 -35.20 -60.94
CA LEU A 556 54.12 -35.74 -59.64
C LEU A 556 53.15 -36.91 -59.83
N ASP A 557 53.52 -38.09 -59.36
CA ASP A 557 52.59 -39.21 -59.16
C ASP A 557 51.86 -39.00 -57.82
N ARG A 558 50.60 -38.57 -57.90
CA ARG A 558 49.77 -38.28 -56.72
C ARG A 558 49.37 -39.53 -55.93
N ALA A 559 49.37 -40.72 -56.54
CA ALA A 559 48.98 -41.95 -55.84
C ALA A 559 50.09 -42.44 -54.91
N ASN A 560 51.34 -42.23 -55.30
CA ASN A 560 52.52 -42.66 -54.54
C ASN A 560 53.31 -41.50 -53.91
N MET A 561 52.85 -40.25 -54.09
CA MET A 561 53.54 -39.01 -53.72
C MET A 561 55.03 -39.02 -54.13
N LEU A 562 55.27 -39.34 -55.41
CA LEU A 562 56.60 -39.45 -56.00
C LEU A 562 56.80 -38.34 -57.05
N LEU A 563 57.79 -37.49 -56.80
CA LEU A 563 58.16 -36.40 -57.70
C LEU A 563 59.37 -36.80 -58.54
N THR A 564 59.30 -36.62 -59.86
CA THR A 564 60.37 -36.97 -60.81
C THR A 564 60.70 -35.80 -61.72
N LYS A 565 61.98 -35.59 -62.02
CA LYS A 565 62.42 -34.55 -62.98
C LYS A 565 62.15 -35.00 -64.42
N LYS A 566 61.48 -34.15 -65.21
CA LYS A 566 61.25 -34.40 -66.64
C LYS A 566 62.58 -34.30 -67.38
N LYS A 567 62.76 -35.15 -68.41
CA LYS A 567 64.00 -35.21 -69.20
C LYS A 567 64.11 -34.05 -70.18
#